data_AF-A0A348P1P4-F1
#
_entry.id   AF-A0A348P1P4-F1
#
_cell.length_a   1.000
_cell.length_b   1.000
_cell.length_c   1.000
_cell.angle_alpha   90.00
_cell.angle_beta   90.00
_cell.angle_gamma   90.00
#
_symmetry.space_group_name_H-M   'P 1'
#
loop_
_entity.id
_entity.type
_entity.pdbx_description
1 polymer ?
#
loop_
_entity_poly.entity_id
_entity_poly.type
_entity_poly.pdbx_seq_one_letter_code
_entity_poly.pdbx_strand_id
1 'polypeptide(L)'
;MKKIMQGTQELKVGNFKKAIVTMHSDKYGRLLVYPNVDRNVDKEGVYLDIFKDGMFLNRVPYSIQEKGSIGLVGMFKAQEFFIGNRLYVLNGEELTLDVYDY
;
A
#
# COMPACT_ATOMS: atom_id res chain seq x y z
N MET A 1 15.38 -38.39 24.61
CA MET A 1 15.01 -37.85 23.28
C MET A 1 14.86 -36.34 23.41
N LYS A 2 15.73 -35.54 22.78
CA LYS A 2 15.65 -34.07 22.81
C LYS A 2 14.72 -33.58 21.70
N LYS A 3 13.65 -32.87 22.06
CA LYS A 3 12.76 -32.16 21.13
C LYS A 3 13.57 -31.05 20.45
N ILE A 4 13.77 -31.17 19.14
CA ILE A 4 14.31 -30.09 18.31
C ILE A 4 13.16 -29.10 18.10
N MET A 5 13.25 -27.93 18.73
CA MET A 5 12.36 -26.81 18.41
C MET A 5 12.71 -26.37 16.99
N GLN A 6 11.80 -26.57 16.05
CA GLN A 6 11.89 -25.96 14.73
C GLN A 6 11.81 -24.44 14.94
N GLY A 7 12.97 -23.79 14.85
CA GLY A 7 13.06 -22.34 14.87
C GLY A 7 12.23 -21.79 13.72
N THR A 8 11.40 -20.80 14.03
CA THR A 8 10.62 -20.04 13.05
C THR A 8 11.60 -19.52 11.99
N GLN A 9 11.60 -20.12 10.83
CA GLN A 9 12.50 -19.74 9.75
C GLN A 9 12.00 -18.40 9.21
N GLU A 10 12.71 -17.31 9.51
CA GLU A 10 12.40 -15.99 8.94
C GLU A 10 12.54 -16.09 7.42
N LEU A 11 11.40 -16.20 6.73
CA LEU A 11 11.32 -16.11 5.27
C LEU A 11 11.58 -14.65 4.90
N LYS A 12 12.84 -14.33 4.59
CA LYS A 12 13.21 -13.03 4.03
C LYS A 12 12.69 -12.96 2.60
N VAL A 13 11.47 -12.44 2.41
CA VAL A 13 10.84 -12.25 1.11
C VAL A 13 11.49 -11.08 0.37
N GLY A 14 12.62 -11.33 -0.28
CA GLY A 14 13.29 -10.39 -1.18
C GLY A 14 13.80 -9.09 -0.52
N ASN A 15 14.69 -8.37 -1.20
CA ASN A 15 15.03 -7.01 -0.80
C ASN A 15 14.03 -6.06 -1.47
N PHE A 16 13.13 -5.47 -0.69
CA PHE A 16 12.30 -4.35 -1.15
C PHE A 16 13.21 -3.12 -1.31
N LYS A 17 13.87 -2.99 -2.47
CA LYS A 17 14.91 -1.98 -2.75
C LYS A 17 14.32 -0.61 -3.17
N LYS A 18 13.05 -0.34 -2.86
CA LYS A 18 12.43 0.97 -3.08
C LYS A 18 12.37 1.70 -1.75
N ALA A 19 12.76 2.96 -1.72
CA ALA A 19 12.56 3.79 -0.54
C ALA A 19 11.05 3.82 -0.23
N ILE A 20 10.65 3.72 1.03
CA ILE A 20 9.25 3.72 1.44
C ILE A 20 8.89 5.13 1.89
N VAL A 21 7.82 5.70 1.35
CA VAL A 21 7.28 7.00 1.76
C VAL A 21 6.51 6.86 3.06
N THR A 22 5.55 5.93 3.09
CA THR A 22 4.71 5.64 4.28
C THR A 22 4.14 4.23 4.21
N MET A 23 3.63 3.75 5.35
CA MET A 23 2.95 2.46 5.47
C MET A 23 1.74 2.59 6.39
N HIS A 24 0.68 1.86 6.08
CA HIS A 24 -0.56 1.83 6.87
C HIS A 24 -1.00 0.38 7.09
N SER A 25 -1.30 0.01 8.33
CA SER A 25 -1.85 -1.30 8.65
C SER A 25 -3.35 -1.24 8.87
N ASP A 26 -4.06 -2.30 8.47
CA ASP A 26 -5.45 -2.50 8.85
C ASP A 26 -5.59 -3.40 10.09
N LYS A 27 -6.79 -3.44 10.67
CA LYS A 27 -7.11 -4.31 11.83
C LYS A 27 -7.04 -5.81 11.53
N TYR A 28 -6.86 -6.21 10.28
CA TYR A 28 -6.80 -7.61 9.83
C TYR A 28 -5.36 -8.07 9.52
N GLY A 29 -4.36 -7.25 9.88
CA GLY A 29 -2.93 -7.56 9.72
C GLY A 29 -2.41 -7.35 8.29
N ARG A 30 -3.15 -6.65 7.43
CA ARG A 30 -2.64 -6.25 6.12
C ARG A 30 -1.85 -4.95 6.24
N LEU A 31 -0.88 -4.79 5.34
CA LEU A 31 0.00 -3.65 5.26
C LEU A 31 -0.09 -3.04 3.86
N LEU A 32 -0.51 -1.79 3.77
CA LEU A 32 -0.48 -0.97 2.57
C LEU A 32 0.83 -0.17 2.57
N VAL A 33 1.61 -0.26 1.49
CA VAL A 33 2.92 0.35 1.36
C VAL A 33 2.90 1.37 0.22
N TYR A 34 3.39 2.57 0.51
CA TYR A 34 3.58 3.65 -0.46
C TYR A 34 5.06 3.69 -0.83
N PRO A 35 5.47 3.06 -1.94
CA PRO A 35 6.84 3.15 -2.40
C PRO A 35 7.13 4.56 -2.92
N ASN A 36 8.38 4.98 -2.78
CA ASN A 36 8.93 6.12 -3.48
C ASN A 36 9.19 5.68 -4.92
N VAL A 37 8.37 6.18 -5.84
CA VAL A 37 8.44 5.81 -7.26
C VAL A 37 9.15 6.92 -8.03
N ASP A 38 10.31 6.59 -8.62
CA ASP A 38 10.93 7.45 -9.63
C ASP A 38 10.19 7.27 -10.96
N ARG A 39 9.43 8.28 -11.35
CA ARG A 39 8.60 8.27 -12.58
C ARG A 39 9.43 8.24 -13.86
N ASN A 40 10.72 8.56 -13.79
CA ASN A 40 11.61 8.44 -14.96
C ASN A 40 11.95 6.97 -15.26
N VAL A 41 11.83 6.10 -14.25
CA VAL A 41 12.16 4.67 -14.35
C VAL A 41 10.89 3.82 -14.38
N ASP A 42 9.90 4.17 -13.55
CA ASP A 42 8.69 3.39 -13.36
C ASP A 42 7.54 3.97 -14.20
N LYS A 43 7.30 3.34 -15.36
CA LYS A 43 6.29 3.78 -16.33
C LYS A 43 4.86 3.46 -15.92
N GLU A 44 4.69 2.61 -14.89
CA GLU A 44 3.37 2.25 -14.35
C GLU A 44 2.71 3.39 -13.56
N GLY A 45 3.48 4.44 -13.22
CA GLY A 45 2.99 5.58 -12.45
C GLY A 45 3.03 5.32 -10.95
N VAL A 46 2.20 6.03 -10.18
CA VAL A 46 2.09 5.80 -8.73
C VAL A 46 1.27 4.54 -8.49
N TYR A 47 1.72 3.68 -7.57
CA TYR A 47 0.99 2.49 -7.15
C TYR A 47 1.21 2.23 -5.67
N LEU A 48 0.35 1.37 -5.12
CA LEU A 48 0.42 0.90 -3.75
C LEU A 48 0.65 -0.62 -3.75
N ASP A 49 1.55 -1.09 -2.90
CA ASP A 49 1.78 -2.53 -2.72
C ASP A 49 1.12 -2.98 -1.41
N ILE A 50 0.40 -4.09 -1.46
CA ILE A 50 -0.35 -4.63 -0.31
C ILE A 50 0.29 -5.94 0.12
N PHE A 51 0.52 -6.08 1.42
CA PHE A 51 1.11 -7.26 2.03
C PHE A 51 0.23 -7.80 3.16
N LYS A 52 0.43 -9.07 3.49
CA LYS A 52 -0.07 -9.68 4.73
C LYS A 52 0.91 -10.75 5.18
N ASP A 53 1.25 -10.76 6.47
CA ASP A 53 2.18 -11.75 7.06
C ASP A 53 3.51 -11.86 6.28
N GLY A 54 4.00 -10.74 5.76
CA GLY A 54 5.22 -10.66 4.94
C GLY A 54 5.07 -11.10 3.48
N MET A 55 3.88 -11.53 3.05
CA MET A 55 3.58 -11.93 1.68
C MET A 55 2.97 -10.78 0.88
N PHE A 56 3.46 -10.57 -0.35
CA PHE A 56 2.84 -9.67 -1.32
C PHE A 56 1.48 -10.23 -1.75
N LEU A 57 0.43 -9.41 -1.66
CA LEU A 57 -0.93 -9.75 -2.05
C LEU A 57 -1.29 -9.16 -3.40
N ASN A 58 -1.15 -7.84 -3.54
CA ASN A 58 -1.48 -7.16 -4.79
C ASN A 58 -0.74 -5.82 -4.94
N ARG A 59 -0.66 -5.34 -6.18
CA ARG A 59 -0.29 -3.97 -6.56
C ARG A 59 -1.52 -3.26 -7.12
N VAL A 60 -1.88 -2.13 -6.51
CA VAL A 60 -2.99 -1.29 -6.96
C VAL A 60 -2.41 -0.10 -7.73
N PRO A 61 -2.69 0.05 -9.04
CA PRO A 61 -2.38 1.27 -9.77
C PRO A 61 -3.10 2.43 -9.08
N TYR A 62 -2.35 3.42 -8.66
CA TYR A 62 -2.86 4.50 -7.82
C TYR A 62 -3.10 5.77 -8.65
N SER A 63 -3.92 5.60 -9.69
CA SER A 63 -4.36 6.69 -10.57
C SER A 63 -5.36 7.64 -9.89
N ILE A 64 -5.88 7.26 -8.72
CA ILE A 64 -6.83 8.08 -7.95
C ILE A 64 -6.19 9.40 -7.48
N GLN A 65 -4.85 9.45 -7.39
CA GLN A 65 -4.10 10.69 -7.11
C GLN A 65 -3.74 11.51 -8.36
N GLU A 66 -4.06 11.07 -9.58
CA GLU A 66 -3.79 11.85 -10.79
C GLU A 66 -4.96 12.78 -11.15
N LYS A 67 -4.96 13.94 -10.51
CA LYS A 67 -5.13 15.28 -11.14
C LYS A 67 -4.82 16.36 -10.10
N GLY A 68 -3.53 16.64 -9.89
CA GLY A 68 -3.08 17.97 -9.47
C GLY A 68 -2.29 18.12 -8.17
N SER A 69 -2.03 17.06 -7.40
CA SER A 69 -1.35 17.29 -6.12
C SER A 69 -0.70 16.02 -5.59
N ILE A 70 0.55 15.80 -5.97
CA ILE A 70 1.41 14.80 -5.30
C ILE A 70 2.43 15.63 -4.52
N GLY A 71 2.20 15.65 -3.22
CA GLY A 71 2.76 16.57 -2.22
C GLY A 71 1.78 16.64 -1.04
N LEU A 72 2.19 17.18 0.12
CA LEU A 72 1.35 17.28 1.33
C LEU A 72 -0.07 17.82 1.04
N VAL A 73 -0.18 18.70 0.05
CA VAL A 73 -1.40 19.38 -0.39
C VAL A 73 -2.45 18.43 -0.99
N GLY A 74 -2.05 17.33 -1.63
CA GLY A 74 -2.98 16.37 -2.22
C GLY A 74 -3.59 15.39 -1.24
N MET A 75 -2.86 15.10 -0.15
CA MET A 75 -3.37 14.28 0.95
C MET A 75 -4.56 14.92 1.68
N PHE A 76 -4.81 16.22 1.48
CA PHE A 76 -5.95 16.91 2.08
C PHE A 76 -7.22 16.88 1.21
N LYS A 77 -7.12 16.56 -0.08
CA LYS A 77 -8.27 16.50 -0.98
C LYS A 77 -9.01 15.17 -0.91
N ALA A 78 -8.25 14.09 -0.74
CA ALA A 78 -8.78 12.75 -0.64
C ALA A 78 -8.34 12.10 0.68
N GLN A 79 -9.28 11.48 1.39
CA GLN A 79 -8.97 10.63 2.54
C GLN A 79 -9.03 9.17 2.13
N GLU A 80 -7.98 8.42 2.47
CA GLU A 80 -7.84 7.02 2.11
C GLU A 80 -8.05 6.15 3.36
N PHE A 81 -8.94 5.16 3.24
CA PHE A 81 -9.13 4.15 4.28
C PHE A 81 -8.79 2.77 3.71
N PHE A 82 -7.89 2.08 4.38
CA PHE A 82 -7.48 0.74 4.04
C PHE A 82 -8.04 -0.25 5.05
N ILE A 83 -9.02 -1.06 4.65
CA ILE A 83 -9.72 -1.97 5.57
C ILE A 83 -10.12 -3.24 4.82
N GLY A 84 -9.63 -4.38 5.29
CA GLY A 84 -10.06 -5.65 4.71
C GLY A 84 -9.46 -5.83 3.33
N ASN A 85 -10.26 -6.32 2.39
CA ASN A 85 -9.93 -6.44 0.97
C ASN A 85 -10.40 -5.22 0.17
N ARG A 86 -10.55 -4.06 0.81
CA ARG A 86 -11.09 -2.85 0.20
C ARG A 86 -10.17 -1.65 0.43
N LEU A 87 -10.05 -0.81 -0.58
CA LEU A 87 -9.53 0.54 -0.47
C LEU A 87 -10.70 1.50 -0.68
N TYR A 88 -10.88 2.42 0.27
CA TYR A 88 -11.89 3.46 0.21
C TYR A 88 -11.20 4.78 -0.03
N VAL A 89 -11.70 5.56 -0.99
CA VAL A 89 -11.21 6.91 -1.25
C VAL A 89 -12.37 7.88 -1.17
N LEU A 90 -12.33 8.73 -0.14
CA LEU A 90 -13.29 9.82 0.03
C LEU A 90 -12.76 11.05 -0.71
N ASN A 91 -13.43 11.46 -1.77
CA ASN A 91 -13.18 12.74 -2.42
C ASN A 91 -13.93 13.85 -1.66
N GLY A 92 -13.19 14.71 -0.97
CA GLY A 92 -13.78 15.78 -0.17
C GLY A 92 -14.40 16.91 -0.99
N GLU A 93 -14.00 17.07 -2.25
CA GLU A 93 -14.53 18.12 -3.14
C GLU A 93 -15.87 17.70 -3.74
N GLU A 94 -15.98 16.46 -4.21
CA GLU A 94 -17.19 15.92 -4.85
C GLU A 94 -18.15 15.27 -3.87
N LEU A 95 -17.74 15.07 -2.61
CA LEU A 95 -18.47 14.33 -1.57
C LEU A 95 -18.81 12.90 -2.02
N THR A 96 -17.91 12.28 -2.77
CA THR A 96 -18.05 10.92 -3.28
C THR A 96 -17.13 9.96 -2.53
N LEU A 97 -17.57 8.70 -2.41
CA LEU A 97 -16.79 7.62 -1.83
C LEU A 97 -16.62 6.53 -2.87
N ASP A 98 -15.41 6.38 -3.38
CA ASP A 98 -15.06 5.30 -4.29
C ASP A 98 -14.55 4.09 -3.50
N VAL A 99 -14.98 2.90 -3.92
CA VAL A 99 -14.65 1.64 -3.27
C VAL A 99 -14.01 0.69 -4.28
N TYR A 100 -12.79 0.29 -3.99
CA TYR A 100 -12.00 -0.58 -4.86
C TYR A 100 -11.80 -1.94 -4.21
N ASP A 101 -12.10 -2.99 -4.96
CA ASP A 101 -11.50 -4.30 -4.74
C ASP A 101 -10.06 -4.26 -5.25
N TYR A 102 -9.17 -4.97 -4.58
CA TYR A 102 -7.81 -5.22 -5.04
C TYR A 102 -7.51 -6.71 -4.97
#